data_AF-A7HSU9-F1
#
_entry.id   AF-A7HSU9-F1
#
_cell.length_a   1.000
_cell.length_b   1.000
_cell.length_c   1.000
_cell.angle_alpha   90.00
_cell.angle_beta   90.00
_cell.angle_gamma   90.00
#
_symmetry.space_group_name_H-M   'P 1'
#
loop_
_entity.id
_entity.type
_entity.pdbx_description
1 polymer ?
#
loop_
_entity_poly.entity_id
_entity_poly.type
_entity_poly.pdbx_seq_one_letter_code
_entity_poly.pdbx_strand_id
1 'polypeptide(L)'
;MLPGPNPPLGGPVSYFVYILASRKHGTLYIGVTNDIARRVFEHREGIGSKFTKKYRVHRLVYMEAFDDIRYAIQREKTMKEWPRVWKVRQIERDNPEWDDLTGKLNR
;
A
#
# COMPACT_ATOMS: atom_id res chain seq x y z
N MET A 1 -24.52 -14.63 -3.49
CA MET A 1 -23.73 -13.75 -4.38
C MET A 1 -23.56 -12.42 -3.66
N LEU A 2 -22.36 -12.08 -3.20
CA LEU A 2 -22.10 -10.77 -2.59
C LEU A 2 -22.05 -9.73 -3.71
N PRO A 3 -22.60 -8.51 -3.52
CA PRO A 3 -22.46 -7.45 -4.50
C PRO A 3 -20.96 -7.15 -4.69
N GLY A 4 -20.50 -7.21 -5.94
CA GLY A 4 -19.15 -6.81 -6.30
C GLY A 4 -18.88 -5.37 -5.87
N PRO A 5 -17.62 -4.98 -5.63
CA PRO A 5 -17.31 -3.61 -5.24
C PRO A 5 -17.79 -2.65 -6.34
N ASN A 6 -18.75 -1.79 -5.99
CA ASN A 6 -19.20 -0.70 -6.85
C ASN A 6 -17.97 0.11 -7.31
N PRO A 7 -17.75 0.30 -8.62
CA PRO A 7 -16.74 1.25 -9.08
C PRO A 7 -17.18 2.66 -8.68
N PRO A 8 -16.30 3.51 -8.13
CA PRO A 8 -16.64 4.89 -7.83
C PRO A 8 -16.88 5.66 -9.12
N LEU A 9 -17.83 6.59 -9.04
CA LEU A 9 -18.30 7.46 -10.11
C LEU A 9 -17.13 8.24 -10.76
N GLY A 10 -16.89 8.00 -12.06
CA GLY A 10 -16.42 9.04 -12.99
C GLY A 10 -14.93 9.40 -13.06
N GLY A 11 -14.01 8.64 -12.47
CA GLY A 11 -12.56 8.81 -12.66
C GLY A 11 -11.89 7.54 -13.20
N PRO A 12 -10.70 7.61 -13.83
CA PRO A 12 -9.95 6.42 -14.20
C PRO A 12 -9.65 5.59 -12.94
N VAL A 13 -10.14 4.35 -12.90
CA VAL A 13 -9.95 3.44 -11.77
C VAL A 13 -8.47 3.14 -11.66
N SER A 14 -7.81 3.71 -10.65
CA SER A 14 -6.40 3.50 -10.38
C SER A 14 -6.22 2.43 -9.31
N TYR A 15 -5.37 1.45 -9.59
CA TYR A 15 -4.92 0.43 -8.66
C TYR A 15 -3.57 0.82 -8.08
N PHE A 16 -3.38 0.64 -6.78
CA PHE A 16 -2.17 1.03 -6.08
C PHE A 16 -1.49 -0.19 -5.50
N VAL A 17 -0.20 -0.34 -5.80
CA VAL A 17 0.70 -1.19 -5.01
C VAL A 17 1.32 -0.32 -3.92
N TYR A 18 1.29 -0.78 -2.68
CA TYR A 18 1.76 0.01 -1.54
C TYR A 18 2.62 -0.80 -0.59
N ILE A 19 3.50 -0.10 0.14
CA ILE A 19 4.27 -0.66 1.25
C ILE A 19 3.95 0.09 2.53
N LEU A 20 3.53 -0.66 3.56
CA LEU A 20 3.45 -0.16 4.93
C LEU A 20 4.67 -0.62 5.73
N ALA A 21 5.17 0.26 6.59
CA ALA A 21 6.25 -0.03 7.51
C ALA A 21 5.82 0.21 8.96
N SER A 22 6.40 -0.55 9.90
CA SER A 22 6.24 -0.27 11.33
C SER A 22 7.17 0.85 11.81
N ARG A 23 8.37 0.95 11.24
CA ARG A 23 9.39 2.00 11.43
C ARG A 23 10.41 1.95 10.30
N LYS A 24 11.34 2.92 10.22
CA LYS A 24 12.47 2.88 9.28
C LYS A 24 13.25 1.56 9.43
N HIS A 25 13.46 0.86 8.33
CA HIS A 25 14.03 -0.50 8.28
C HIS A 25 13.31 -1.56 9.15
N GLY A 26 12.03 -1.34 9.49
CA GLY A 26 11.20 -2.26 10.26
C GLY A 26 10.50 -3.32 9.41
N THR A 27 9.45 -3.92 9.96
CA THR A 27 8.60 -4.88 9.23
C THR A 27 7.93 -4.18 8.05
N LEU A 28 7.94 -4.84 6.90
CA LEU A 28 7.31 -4.36 5.67
C LEU A 28 6.09 -5.21 5.36
N TYR A 29 5.00 -4.56 4.99
CA TYR A 29 3.80 -5.18 4.44
C TYR A 29 3.57 -4.62 3.04
N ILE A 30 3.34 -5.50 2.07
CA ILE A 30 3.09 -5.14 0.67
C ILE A 30 1.69 -5.59 0.30
N GLY A 31 0.92 -4.69 -0.30
CA GLY A 31 -0.45 -4.96 -0.73
C GLY A 31 -0.80 -4.24 -2.02
N VAL A 32 -1.94 -4.64 -2.59
CA VAL A 32 -2.59 -3.96 -3.72
C VAL A 32 -4.02 -3.56 -3.35
N THR A 33 -4.46 -2.38 -3.78
CA THR A 33 -5.84 -1.91 -3.58
C THR A 33 -6.26 -0.88 -4.62
N ASN A 34 -7.54 -0.78 -4.91
CA ASN A 34 -8.12 0.32 -5.71
C ASN A 34 -8.53 1.53 -4.86
N ASP A 35 -8.32 1.47 -3.54
CA ASP A 35 -8.70 2.53 -2.59
C ASP A 35 -7.71 2.57 -1.43
N ILE A 36 -6.57 3.20 -1.68
CA ILE A 36 -5.46 3.27 -0.73
C ILE A 36 -5.80 4.14 0.48
N ALA A 37 -6.58 5.21 0.30
CA ALA A 37 -6.99 6.10 1.38
C ALA A 37 -7.83 5.35 2.42
N ARG A 38 -8.87 4.63 1.98
CA ARG A 38 -9.66 3.78 2.86
C ARG A 38 -8.81 2.70 3.51
N ARG A 39 -7.91 2.05 2.77
CA ARG A 39 -7.06 0.98 3.34
C ARG A 39 -6.11 1.48 4.41
N VAL A 40 -5.47 2.63 4.21
CA VAL A 40 -4.57 3.16 5.24
C VAL A 40 -5.37 3.64 6.45
N PHE A 41 -6.54 4.24 6.24
CA PHE A 41 -7.46 4.57 7.34
C PHE A 41 -7.86 3.32 8.14
N GLU A 42 -8.31 2.24 7.49
CA GLU A 42 -8.63 0.96 8.14
C GLU A 42 -7.45 0.38 8.93
N HIS A 43 -6.23 0.50 8.39
CA HIS A 43 -5.01 0.06 9.07
C HIS A 43 -4.67 0.90 10.31
N ARG A 44 -4.86 2.22 10.25
CA ARG A 44 -4.62 3.16 11.36
C ARG A 44 -5.63 2.98 12.49
N GLU A 45 -6.91 2.89 12.15
CA GLU A 45 -8.00 2.67 13.12
C GLU A 45 -8.02 1.24 13.67
N GLY A 46 -7.17 0.35 13.16
CA GLY A 46 -7.15 -1.06 13.53
C GLY A 46 -8.43 -1.79 13.13
N ILE A 47 -9.19 -1.25 12.18
CA ILE A 47 -10.43 -1.80 11.62
C ILE A 47 -10.12 -2.92 10.59
N GLY A 48 -8.84 -3.14 10.25
CA GLY A 48 -8.37 -4.27 9.46
C GLY A 48 -8.29 -5.62 10.21
N SER A 49 -7.81 -6.65 9.51
CA SER A 49 -7.61 -8.03 10.02
C SER A 49 -6.79 -8.07 11.32
N LYS A 50 -6.91 -9.14 12.13
CA LYS A 50 -6.13 -9.36 13.38
C LYS A 50 -4.63 -9.08 13.25
N PHE A 51 -4.07 -9.21 12.05
CA PHE A 51 -2.68 -8.88 11.71
C PHE A 51 -2.34 -7.40 11.91
N THR A 52 -3.23 -6.50 11.51
CA THR A 52 -3.04 -5.04 11.55
C THR A 52 -2.89 -4.50 12.96
N LYS A 53 -3.77 -4.96 13.87
CA LYS A 53 -3.67 -4.66 15.31
C LYS A 53 -2.39 -5.19 15.94
N LYS A 54 -1.87 -6.33 15.47
CA LYS A 54 -0.71 -7.01 16.06
C LYS A 54 0.63 -6.37 15.68
N TYR A 55 0.80 -5.89 14.45
CA TYR A 55 2.13 -5.51 13.93
C TYR A 55 2.37 -4.00 13.81
N ARG A 56 1.39 -3.13 14.12
CA ARG A 56 1.52 -1.66 14.07
C ARG A 56 2.16 -1.16 12.76
N VAL A 57 1.85 -1.79 11.64
CA VAL A 57 2.27 -1.36 10.29
C VAL A 57 1.28 -0.29 9.82
N HIS A 58 1.55 0.95 10.20
CA HIS A 58 0.64 2.10 10.00
C HIS A 58 1.22 3.17 9.08
N ARG A 59 2.54 3.13 8.82
CA ARG A 59 3.22 4.16 8.04
C ARG A 59 3.22 3.78 6.56
N LEU A 60 2.56 4.57 5.72
CA LEU A 60 2.67 4.40 4.27
C LEU A 60 4.00 4.96 3.80
N VAL A 61 4.91 4.12 3.33
CA VAL A 61 6.26 4.55 2.94
C VAL A 61 6.52 4.49 1.43
N TYR A 62 5.66 3.78 0.70
CA TYR A 62 5.72 3.66 -0.76
C TYR A 62 4.31 3.44 -1.32
N MET A 63 4.03 4.05 -2.47
CA MET A 63 2.84 3.79 -3.28
C MET A 63 3.17 3.96 -4.77
N GLU A 64 2.61 3.10 -5.61
CA GLU A 64 2.77 3.13 -7.07
C GLU A 64 1.40 2.88 -7.71
N ALA A 65 0.99 3.76 -8.62
CA ALA A 65 -0.32 3.72 -9.28
C ALA A 65 -0.25 2.98 -10.63
N PHE A 66 -1.30 2.24 -10.94
CA PHE A 66 -1.48 1.44 -12.15
C PHE A 66 -2.90 1.64 -12.68
N ASP A 67 -3.04 1.66 -13.98
CA ASP A 67 -4.29 1.71 -14.73
C ASP A 67 -4.94 0.32 -14.91
N ASP A 68 -4.14 -0.75 -14.87
CA ASP A 68 -4.61 -2.14 -14.94
C ASP A 68 -4.28 -2.94 -13.67
N ILE A 69 -5.31 -3.58 -13.09
CA ILE A 69 -5.17 -4.44 -11.92
C ILE A 69 -4.19 -5.59 -12.13
N ARG A 70 -4.08 -6.12 -13.35
CA ARG A 70 -3.16 -7.22 -13.68
C ARG A 70 -1.72 -6.78 -13.50
N TYR A 71 -1.38 -5.57 -13.94
CA TYR A 71 -0.05 -5.00 -13.72
C TYR A 71 0.21 -4.74 -12.24
N ALA A 72 -0.77 -4.21 -11.51
CA ALA A 72 -0.65 -4.00 -10.07
C ALA A 72 -0.43 -5.33 -9.31
N ILE A 73 -1.19 -6.39 -9.63
CA ILE A 73 -1.04 -7.72 -9.02
C ILE A 73 0.32 -8.33 -9.37
N GLN A 74 0.73 -8.25 -10.64
CA GLN A 74 2.03 -8.78 -11.06
C GLN A 74 3.16 -8.06 -10.33
N ARG A 75 3.08 -6.73 -10.23
CA ARG A 75 4.03 -5.90 -9.49
C ARG A 75 4.08 -6.29 -8.02
N GLU A 76 2.94 -6.45 -7.37
CA GLU A 76 2.84 -6.88 -5.97
C GLU A 76 3.51 -8.25 -5.75
N LYS A 77 3.22 -9.24 -6.62
CA LYS A 77 3.85 -10.57 -6.57
C LYS A 77 5.37 -10.48 -6.71
N THR A 78 5.84 -9.78 -7.74
CA THR A 78 7.27 -9.57 -7.98
C THR A 78 7.94 -8.89 -6.79
N MET A 79 7.34 -7.84 -6.24
CA MET A 79 7.87 -7.15 -5.07
C MET A 79 7.86 -8.04 -3.82
N LYS A 80 6.89 -8.93 -3.63
CA LYS A 80 6.89 -9.87 -2.51
C LYS A 80 8.11 -10.81 -2.56
N GLU A 81 8.48 -11.29 -3.73
CA GLU A 81 9.64 -12.18 -3.95
C GLU A 81 11.00 -11.48 -3.88
N TRP A 82 11.04 -10.15 -3.94
CA TRP A 82 12.32 -9.43 -3.92
C TRP A 82 13.13 -9.61 -2.63
N PRO A 83 14.47 -9.61 -2.74
CA PRO A 83 15.34 -9.41 -1.59
C PRO A 83 14.98 -8.13 -0.84
N ARG A 84 15.10 -8.16 0.48
CA ARG A 84 14.77 -7.02 1.34
C ARG A 84 15.49 -5.74 0.92
N VAL A 85 16.75 -5.84 0.51
CA VAL A 85 17.56 -4.70 0.05
C VAL A 85 16.94 -3.99 -1.15
N TRP A 86 16.28 -4.69 -2.08
CA TRP A 86 15.66 -4.06 -3.24
C TRP A 86 14.37 -3.32 -2.87
N LYS A 87 13.60 -3.87 -1.94
CA LYS A 87 12.42 -3.19 -1.36
C LYS A 87 12.84 -1.88 -0.69
N VAL A 88 13.89 -1.92 0.13
CA VAL A 88 14.45 -0.74 0.80
C VAL A 88 14.91 0.31 -0.21
N ARG A 89 15.69 -0.09 -1.23
CA ARG A 89 16.15 0.82 -2.29
C ARG A 89 15.00 1.50 -3.03
N GLN A 90 13.90 0.78 -3.31
CA GLN A 90 12.74 1.41 -3.93
C GLN A 90 12.05 2.43 -3.03
N ILE A 91 11.94 2.15 -1.73
CA ILE A 91 11.38 3.12 -0.77
C ILE A 91 12.28 4.36 -0.71
N GLU A 92 13.59 4.15 -0.53
CA GLU A 92 14.56 5.22 -0.28
C GLU A 92 14.82 6.10 -1.50
N ARG A 93 14.53 5.61 -2.71
CA ARG A 93 14.64 6.39 -3.94
C ARG A 93 13.82 7.69 -3.88
N ASP A 94 12.59 7.61 -3.37
CA ASP A 94 11.64 8.73 -3.34
C ASP A 94 11.28 9.15 -1.91
N ASN A 95 11.64 8.34 -0.91
CA ASN A 95 11.30 8.53 0.50
C ASN A 95 12.43 8.03 1.44
N PRO A 96 13.62 8.67 1.44
CA PRO A 96 14.80 8.21 2.18
C PRO A 96 14.59 8.15 3.70
N GLU A 97 13.78 9.05 4.24
CA GLU A 97 13.45 9.07 5.67
C GLU A 97 12.27 8.17 6.05
N TRP A 98 11.68 7.50 5.06
CA TRP A 98 10.50 6.66 5.22
C TRP A 98 9.40 7.45 5.95
N ASP A 99 9.16 8.67 5.49
CA ASP A 99 8.09 9.53 5.98
C ASP A 99 6.73 8.93 5.64
N ASP A 100 5.72 9.28 6.43
CA ASP A 100 4.36 8.82 6.19
C ASP A 100 3.73 9.58 5.00
N LEU A 101 3.56 8.87 3.89
CA LEU A 101 3.02 9.40 2.64
C LEU A 101 1.49 9.52 2.65
N THR A 102 0.80 9.15 3.73
CA THR A 102 -0.66 9.30 3.83
C THR A 102 -1.15 10.72 3.54
N GLY A 103 -0.38 11.74 3.92
CA GLY A 103 -0.72 13.14 3.62
C GLY A 103 -0.71 13.45 2.11
N LYS A 104 -0.09 12.61 1.28
CA LYS A 104 -0.04 12.76 -0.18
C LYS A 104 -1.23 12.13 -0.90
N LEU A 105 -2.13 11.43 -0.19
CA LEU A 105 -3.30 10.77 -0.78
C LEU A 105 -4.46 11.73 -1.10
N ASN A 106 -4.46 12.94 -0.52
CA ASN A 106 -5.56 13.92 -0.61
C ASN A 106 -5.24 15.10 -1.55
N ARG A 107 -4.45 14.92 -2.60
CA ARG A 107 -4.17 15.98 -3.59
C ARG A 107 -4.54 15.58 -5.00
#